data_AF-A0A2M7J535-F1
#
_entry.id   AF-A0A2M7J535-F1
#
_cell.length_a   1.000
_cell.length_b   1.000
_cell.length_c   1.000
_cell.angle_alpha   90.00
_cell.angle_beta   90.00
_cell.angle_gamma   90.00
#
_symmetry.space_group_name_H-M   'P 1'
#
loop_
_entity.id
_entity.type
_entity.pdbx_description
1 polymer ?
#
loop_
_entity_poly.entity_id
_entity_poly.type
_entity_poly.pdbx_seq_one_letter_code
_entity_poly.pdbx_strand_id
1 'polypeptide(L)'
;MGESLLLITLFTVVILAIRRGKPVILDNPVIIERPGHYHITLAPQLNQAQTFVEAIARQWGISARQAVDLPAQYYEVRDPRVSSRDTDFYLLAVALRGGMLYLQAINPLPLVCDADSHFKTVHDFSEKVLVLHPLPPLAGGYDESLLNGAVEAAASQLNIIVKILQAVT
;
A
#
# COMPACT_ATOMS: atom_id res chain seq x y z
N MET A 1 -18.38 -31.16 37.65
CA MET A 1 -18.91 -30.31 36.56
C MET A 1 -18.18 -28.96 36.42
N GLY A 2 -17.65 -28.35 37.50
CA GLY A 2 -16.93 -27.06 37.43
C GLY A 2 -15.52 -27.13 36.84
N GLU A 3 -14.82 -28.26 36.99
CA GLU A 3 -13.42 -28.42 36.52
C GLU A 3 -13.31 -28.42 34.98
N SER A 4 -14.29 -29.03 34.29
CA SER A 4 -14.34 -29.04 32.83
C SER A 4 -14.59 -27.64 32.24
N LEU A 5 -15.42 -26.83 32.90
CA LEU A 5 -15.68 -25.44 32.51
C LEU A 5 -14.44 -24.55 32.72
N LEU A 6 -13.69 -24.77 33.81
CA LEU A 6 -12.43 -24.08 34.06
C LEU A 6 -11.37 -24.42 33.00
N LEU A 7 -11.25 -25.70 32.64
CA LEU A 7 -10.31 -26.14 31.60
C LEU A 7 -10.63 -25.54 30.23
N ILE A 8 -11.91 -25.52 29.82
CA ILE A 8 -12.33 -24.93 28.55
C ILE A 8 -12.07 -23.41 28.55
N THR A 9 -12.38 -22.72 29.64
CA THR A 9 -12.15 -21.28 29.78
C THR A 9 -10.65 -20.95 29.70
N LEU A 10 -9.82 -21.73 30.40
CA LEU A 10 -8.37 -21.56 30.37
C LEU A 10 -7.79 -21.82 28.97
N PHE A 11 -8.25 -22.88 28.29
CA PHE A 11 -7.85 -23.16 26.90
C PHE A 11 -8.25 -22.04 25.96
N THR A 12 -9.45 -21.49 26.12
CA THR A 12 -9.94 -20.38 25.29
C THR A 12 -9.11 -19.12 25.50
N VAL A 13 -8.79 -18.77 26.76
CA VAL A 13 -7.93 -17.63 27.11
C VAL A 13 -6.52 -17.80 26.57
N VAL A 14 -5.94 -19.01 26.70
CA VAL A 14 -4.60 -19.32 26.19
C VAL A 14 -4.56 -19.28 24.66
N ILE A 15 -5.57 -19.82 23.98
CA ILE A 15 -5.67 -19.76 22.51
C ILE A 15 -5.82 -18.31 22.03
N LEU A 16 -6.63 -17.49 22.71
CA LEU A 16 -6.78 -16.06 22.41
C LEU A 16 -5.49 -15.28 22.65
N ALA A 17 -4.71 -15.65 23.68
CA ALA A 17 -3.42 -15.04 23.96
C ALA A 17 -2.34 -15.43 22.94
N ILE A 18 -2.29 -16.70 22.50
CA ILE A 18 -1.31 -17.20 21.52
C ILE A 18 -1.63 -16.72 20.10
N ARG A 19 -2.90 -16.54 19.74
CA ARG A 19 -3.31 -16.00 18.42
C ARG A 19 -2.84 -14.56 18.19
N ARG A 20 -2.36 -13.84 19.21
CA ARG A 20 -1.60 -12.59 19.06
C ARG A 20 -0.14 -12.86 18.64
N GLY A 21 0.08 -13.80 17.72
CA GLY A 21 1.37 -13.98 17.07
C GLY A 21 1.73 -12.68 16.37
N LYS A 22 2.89 -12.10 16.73
CA LYS A 22 3.37 -10.87 16.11
C LYS A 22 3.41 -11.08 14.60
N PRO A 23 2.88 -10.14 13.80
CA PRO A 23 2.96 -10.23 12.35
C PRO A 23 4.42 -10.46 11.92
N VAL A 24 4.65 -11.46 11.06
CA VAL A 24 6.00 -11.72 10.53
C VAL A 24 6.39 -10.55 9.66
N ILE A 25 7.47 -9.85 10.02
CA ILE A 25 8.05 -8.77 9.21
C ILE A 25 9.05 -9.43 8.26
N LEU A 26 8.85 -9.26 6.96
CA LEU A 26 9.73 -9.84 5.94
C LEU A 26 10.90 -8.90 5.66
N ASP A 27 12.12 -9.42 5.71
CA ASP A 27 13.34 -8.64 5.38
C ASP A 27 13.62 -8.59 3.87
N ASN A 28 12.91 -9.39 3.08
CA ASN A 28 13.00 -9.39 1.62
C ASN A 28 11.88 -8.53 1.01
N PRO A 29 12.12 -7.91 -0.16
CA PRO A 29 11.05 -7.27 -0.92
C PRO A 29 9.98 -8.29 -1.32
N VAL A 30 8.73 -7.84 -1.34
CA VAL A 30 7.58 -8.67 -1.71
C VAL A 30 7.03 -8.18 -3.05
N ILE A 31 7.07 -9.03 -4.06
CA ILE A 31 6.49 -8.75 -5.38
C ILE A 31 5.28 -9.67 -5.55
N ILE A 32 4.12 -9.08 -5.84
CA ILE A 32 2.86 -9.81 -6.04
C ILE A 32 2.27 -9.38 -7.38
N GLU A 33 2.09 -10.33 -8.27
CA GLU A 33 1.44 -10.09 -9.55
C GLU A 33 0.12 -10.84 -9.63
N ARG A 34 -0.94 -10.14 -10.03
CA ARG A 34 -2.19 -10.72 -10.49
C ARG A 34 -2.37 -10.31 -11.96
N PRO A 35 -2.12 -11.23 -12.91
CA PRO A 35 -2.17 -10.94 -14.33
C PRO A 35 -3.49 -10.26 -14.72
N GLY A 36 -3.39 -9.10 -15.38
CA GLY A 36 -4.55 -8.32 -15.83
C GLY A 36 -5.29 -7.53 -14.74
N HIS A 37 -4.79 -7.52 -13.49
CA HIS A 37 -5.39 -6.77 -12.39
C HIS A 37 -4.41 -5.78 -11.76
N TYR A 38 -3.34 -6.29 -11.14
CA TYR A 38 -2.39 -5.43 -10.42
C TYR A 38 -1.00 -6.08 -10.28
N HIS A 39 -0.01 -5.21 -10.14
CA HIS A 39 1.36 -5.54 -9.81
C HIS A 39 1.77 -4.74 -8.56
N ILE A 40 2.12 -5.44 -7.48
CA ILE A 40 2.52 -4.86 -6.20
C ILE A 40 4.02 -5.10 -6.00
N THR A 41 4.74 -4.05 -5.65
CA THR A 41 6.13 -4.13 -5.17
C THR A 41 6.23 -3.49 -3.78
N LEU A 42 6.50 -4.27 -2.76
CA LEU A 42 6.71 -3.79 -1.39
C LEU A 42 8.19 -3.91 -1.05
N ALA A 43 8.78 -2.83 -0.58
CA ALA A 43 10.11 -2.87 0.01
C ALA A 43 10.14 -3.80 1.25
N PRO A 44 11.33 -4.22 1.70
CA PRO A 44 11.49 -4.92 2.96
C PRO A 44 10.69 -4.27 4.10
N GLN A 45 10.14 -5.10 4.96
CA GLN A 45 9.39 -4.75 6.17
C GLN A 45 8.00 -4.16 5.92
N LEU A 46 7.59 -3.97 4.67
CA LEU A 46 6.28 -3.43 4.29
C LEU A 46 5.25 -4.50 3.91
N ASN A 47 5.48 -5.77 4.24
CA ASN A 47 4.53 -6.84 3.91
C ASN A 47 3.15 -6.67 4.59
N GLN A 48 3.07 -5.91 5.69
CA GLN A 48 1.80 -5.54 6.31
C GLN A 48 0.98 -4.55 5.48
N ALA A 49 1.64 -3.72 4.65
CA ALA A 49 0.98 -2.80 3.73
C ALA A 49 0.23 -3.55 2.61
N GLN A 50 0.51 -4.84 2.40
CA GLN A 50 -0.17 -5.68 1.41
C GLN A 50 -1.70 -5.58 1.52
N THR A 51 -2.24 -5.61 2.74
CA THR A 51 -3.70 -5.53 2.95
C THR A 51 -4.28 -4.22 2.42
N PHE A 52 -3.57 -3.11 2.61
CA PHE A 52 -3.99 -1.81 2.11
C PHE A 52 -3.89 -1.71 0.58
N VAL A 53 -2.76 -2.11 0.00
CA VAL A 53 -2.58 -2.05 -1.47
C VAL A 53 -3.53 -2.99 -2.21
N GLU A 54 -3.86 -4.15 -1.64
CA GLU A 54 -4.90 -5.02 -2.19
C GLU A 54 -6.30 -4.41 -2.06
N ALA A 55 -6.58 -3.67 -0.98
CA ALA A 55 -7.84 -2.97 -0.82
C ALA A 55 -8.01 -1.87 -1.88
N ILE A 56 -6.95 -1.10 -2.17
CA ILE A 56 -6.93 -0.13 -3.27
C ILE A 56 -7.24 -0.83 -4.59
N ALA A 57 -6.57 -1.94 -4.88
CA ALA A 57 -6.79 -2.69 -6.12
C ALA A 57 -8.24 -3.23 -6.24
N ARG A 58 -8.87 -3.62 -5.13
CA ARG A 58 -10.29 -4.02 -5.12
C ARG A 58 -11.22 -2.83 -5.39
N GLN A 59 -11.00 -1.69 -4.73
CA GLN A 59 -11.76 -0.47 -4.98
C GLN A 59 -11.64 -0.05 -6.44
N TRP A 60 -10.43 -0.16 -6.99
CA TRP A 60 -10.17 0.11 -8.38
C TRP A 60 -10.90 -0.85 -9.31
N GLY A 61 -10.82 -2.17 -9.08
CA GLY A 61 -11.49 -3.18 -9.91
C GLY A 61 -13.01 -3.00 -10.01
N ILE A 62 -13.64 -2.36 -9.02
CA ILE A 62 -15.06 -1.98 -9.06
C ILE A 62 -15.29 -0.79 -10.01
N SER A 63 -14.35 0.16 -10.07
CA SER A 63 -14.42 1.40 -10.85
C SER A 63 -13.80 1.32 -12.26
N ALA A 64 -12.95 0.31 -12.53
CA ALA A 64 -12.01 0.28 -13.66
C ALA A 64 -12.60 -0.07 -15.05
N ARG A 65 -13.93 -0.09 -15.23
CA ARG A 65 -14.54 -0.56 -16.50
C ARG A 65 -14.14 0.25 -17.74
N GLN A 66 -13.52 1.43 -17.60
CA GLN A 66 -13.11 2.30 -18.71
C GLN A 66 -11.82 3.09 -18.45
N ALA A 67 -10.95 2.64 -17.55
CA ALA A 67 -9.83 3.46 -17.11
C ALA A 67 -8.72 3.60 -18.16
N VAL A 68 -8.41 4.84 -18.52
CA VAL A 68 -7.25 5.25 -19.34
C VAL A 68 -6.00 5.22 -18.46
N ASP A 69 -4.83 4.90 -19.03
CA ASP A 69 -3.53 5.01 -18.36
C ASP A 69 -3.42 6.30 -17.52
N LEU A 70 -3.02 6.17 -16.26
CA LEU A 70 -2.88 7.28 -15.31
C LEU A 70 -1.42 7.42 -14.85
N PRO A 71 -0.92 8.66 -14.69
CA PRO A 71 0.41 8.89 -14.14
C PRO A 71 0.50 8.35 -12.71
N ALA A 72 1.72 8.11 -12.27
CA ALA A 72 1.96 7.70 -10.89
C ALA A 72 1.59 8.83 -9.93
N GLN A 73 0.71 8.53 -8.97
CA GLN A 73 0.40 9.40 -7.85
C GLN A 73 1.13 8.89 -6.60
N TYR A 74 1.55 9.82 -5.76
CA TYR A 74 2.42 9.55 -4.62
C TYR A 74 1.72 9.92 -3.33
N TYR A 75 1.88 9.05 -2.34
CA TYR A 75 1.21 9.17 -1.05
C TYR A 75 2.17 8.86 0.10
N GLU A 76 2.04 9.62 1.18
CA GLU A 76 2.49 9.22 2.51
C GLU A 76 1.33 8.47 3.18
N VAL A 77 1.62 7.26 3.66
CA VAL A 77 0.62 6.37 4.26
C VAL A 77 1.03 6.03 5.67
N ARG A 78 0.15 6.32 6.63
CA ARG A 78 0.27 5.96 8.05
C ARG A 78 -0.71 4.84 8.35
N ASP A 79 -0.23 3.60 8.27
CA ASP A 79 -1.00 2.42 8.65
C ASP A 79 -0.58 1.98 10.06
N PRO A 80 -1.49 1.95 11.05
CA PRO A 80 -1.15 1.51 12.41
C PRO A 80 -0.69 0.05 12.50
N ARG A 81 -0.91 -0.75 11.45
CA ARG A 81 -0.46 -2.15 11.35
C ARG A 81 0.93 -2.28 10.76
N VAL A 82 1.42 -1.23 10.11
CA VAL A 82 2.75 -1.16 9.52
C VAL A 82 3.62 -0.36 10.48
N SER A 83 4.19 -1.03 11.47
CA SER A 83 5.25 -0.46 12.28
C SER A 83 6.59 -0.89 11.69
N SER A 84 7.22 0.02 10.93
CA SER A 84 8.65 -0.12 10.63
C SER A 84 9.45 0.24 11.88
N ARG A 85 10.68 -0.28 12.02
CA ARG A 85 11.50 -0.04 13.24
C ARG A 85 11.80 1.44 13.49
N ASP A 86 11.80 2.25 12.44
CA ASP A 86 12.23 3.65 12.47
C ASP A 86 11.15 4.66 12.04
N THR A 87 10.04 4.22 11.42
CA THR A 87 8.93 5.10 11.00
C THR A 87 7.54 4.49 11.16
N ASP A 88 6.59 5.32 11.58
CA ASP A 88 5.15 5.02 11.62
C ASP A 88 4.43 5.26 10.27
N PHE A 89 5.20 5.53 9.21
CA PHE A 89 4.67 5.78 7.88
C PHE A 89 5.57 5.18 6.79
N TYR A 90 4.97 4.94 5.63
CA TYR A 90 5.63 4.51 4.41
C TYR A 90 5.15 5.34 3.23
N LEU A 91 5.91 5.30 2.15
CA LEU A 91 5.59 6.00 0.91
C LEU A 91 4.99 5.01 -0.08
N LEU A 92 3.92 5.41 -0.75
CA LEU A 92 3.20 4.60 -1.73
C LEU A 92 3.11 5.36 -3.05
N ALA A 93 3.57 4.75 -4.14
CA ALA A 93 3.23 5.15 -5.49
C ALA A 93 2.14 4.24 -6.04
N VAL A 94 1.16 4.83 -6.72
CA VAL A 94 0.09 4.11 -7.41
C VAL A 94 0.01 4.66 -8.84
N ALA A 95 0.14 3.79 -9.83
CA ALA A 95 0.02 4.15 -11.25
C ALA A 95 -0.92 3.17 -11.95
N LEU A 96 -1.55 3.61 -13.04
CA LEU A 96 -2.28 2.71 -13.94
C LEU A 96 -1.60 2.70 -15.29
N ARG A 97 -1.07 1.55 -15.71
CA ARG A 97 -0.45 1.41 -17.04
C ARG A 97 -0.96 0.18 -17.77
N GLY A 98 -1.39 0.34 -19.02
CA GLY A 98 -1.92 -0.75 -19.85
C GLY A 98 -3.08 -1.51 -19.20
N GLY A 99 -3.94 -0.81 -18.44
CA GLY A 99 -5.05 -1.41 -17.69
C GLY A 99 -4.65 -2.18 -16.43
N MET A 100 -3.36 -2.18 -16.04
CA MET A 100 -2.88 -2.80 -14.81
C MET A 100 -2.50 -1.74 -13.76
N LEU A 101 -2.91 -1.97 -12.50
CA LEU A 101 -2.53 -1.10 -11.39
C LEU A 101 -1.15 -1.47 -10.86
N TYR A 102 -0.22 -0.54 -10.86
CA TYR A 102 1.11 -0.69 -10.26
C TYR A 102 1.09 0.00 -8.90
N LEU A 103 1.30 -0.78 -7.83
CA LEU A 103 1.37 -0.28 -6.46
C LEU A 103 2.78 -0.54 -5.92
N GLN A 104 3.46 0.51 -5.49
CA GLN A 104 4.85 0.41 -5.03
C GLN A 104 4.97 1.07 -3.67
N ALA A 105 5.35 0.30 -2.65
CA ALA A 105 5.54 0.82 -1.30
C ALA A 105 7.01 0.79 -0.90
N ILE A 106 7.53 1.89 -0.36
CA ILE A 106 8.90 2.03 0.11
C ILE A 106 8.96 2.76 1.46
N ASN A 107 9.94 2.41 2.29
CA ASN A 107 10.22 3.15 3.51
C ASN A 107 10.87 4.51 3.17
N PRO A 108 10.52 5.59 3.88
CA PRO A 108 11.16 6.88 3.68
C PRO A 108 12.66 6.79 3.99
N LEU A 109 13.51 7.17 3.04
CA LEU A 109 14.94 7.41 3.27
C LEU A 109 15.32 8.77 2.66
N PRO A 110 16.02 9.66 3.40
CA PRO A 110 16.34 9.60 4.82
C PRO A 110 15.11 9.79 5.72
N LEU A 111 15.22 9.48 7.02
CA LEU A 111 14.20 9.72 8.07
C LEU A 111 13.81 11.20 8.27
N VAL A 112 14.37 12.11 7.46
CA VAL A 112 14.07 13.54 7.53
C VAL A 112 12.70 13.76 6.91
N CYS A 113 11.74 14.18 7.73
CA CYS A 113 10.37 14.53 7.34
C CYS A 113 10.31 15.82 6.50
N ASP A 114 10.93 15.80 5.33
CA ASP A 114 10.80 16.85 4.34
C ASP A 114 9.95 16.34 3.16
N ALA A 115 8.92 17.09 2.81
CA ALA A 115 7.93 16.67 1.81
C ALA A 115 8.56 16.47 0.43
N ASP A 116 9.57 17.28 0.08
CA ASP A 116 10.29 17.19 -1.19
C ASP A 116 11.19 15.95 -1.21
N SER A 117 11.86 15.66 -0.09
CA SER A 117 12.68 14.46 0.08
C SER A 117 11.85 13.17 0.00
N HIS A 118 10.67 13.13 0.64
CA HIS A 118 9.75 11.99 0.55
C HIS A 118 9.25 11.79 -0.89
N PHE A 119 8.81 12.87 -1.56
CA PHE A 119 8.38 12.81 -2.95
C PHE A 119 9.49 12.27 -3.85
N LYS A 120 10.72 12.79 -3.72
CA LYS A 120 11.86 12.35 -4.53
C LYS A 120 12.18 10.86 -4.34
N THR A 121 12.15 10.36 -3.10
CA THR A 121 12.44 8.95 -2.82
C THR A 121 11.42 8.00 -3.44
N VAL A 122 10.13 8.30 -3.30
CA VAL A 122 9.07 7.46 -3.88
C VAL A 122 9.00 7.61 -5.40
N HIS A 123 9.29 8.79 -5.94
CA HIS A 123 9.37 9.04 -7.37
C HIS A 123 10.50 8.24 -8.02
N ASP A 124 11.72 8.31 -7.48
CA ASP A 124 12.89 7.61 -8.03
C ASP A 124 12.72 6.07 -7.95
N PHE A 125 12.10 5.58 -6.88
CA PHE A 125 11.76 4.17 -6.74
C PHE A 125 10.70 3.73 -7.75
N SER A 126 9.63 4.51 -7.88
CA SER A 126 8.55 4.27 -8.84
C SER A 126 9.08 4.23 -10.26
N GLU A 127 9.89 5.22 -10.66
CA GLU A 127 10.50 5.27 -12.00
C GLU A 127 11.36 4.04 -12.28
N LYS A 128 12.19 3.59 -11.33
CA LYS A 128 12.99 2.36 -11.50
C LYS A 128 12.15 1.12 -11.76
N VAL A 129 11.00 0.99 -11.11
CA VAL A 129 10.09 -0.14 -11.31
C VAL A 129 9.27 0.04 -12.60
N LEU A 130 8.89 1.27 -12.93
CA LEU A 130 8.05 1.62 -14.07
C LEU A 130 8.83 1.76 -15.39
N VAL A 131 10.17 1.78 -15.38
CA VAL A 131 11.03 1.72 -16.58
C VAL A 131 10.69 0.52 -17.46
N LEU A 132 10.27 -0.60 -16.85
CA LEU A 132 9.85 -1.81 -17.58
C LEU A 132 8.47 -1.69 -18.22
N HIS A 133 7.70 -0.66 -17.87
CA HIS A 133 6.32 -0.45 -18.29
C HIS A 133 6.08 1.02 -18.66
N PRO A 134 6.70 1.55 -19.73
CA PRO A 134 6.61 2.97 -20.08
C PRO A 134 5.17 3.42 -20.33
N LEU A 135 4.84 4.65 -19.92
CA LEU A 135 3.55 5.25 -20.18
C LEU A 135 3.44 5.56 -21.69
N PRO A 136 2.40 5.08 -22.40
CA PRO A 136 2.21 5.45 -23.80
C PRO A 136 1.97 6.97 -23.93
N PRO A 137 2.49 7.62 -25.00
CA PRO A 137 2.29 9.03 -25.25
C PRO A 137 0.79 9.35 -25.42
N LEU A 138 0.37 10.42 -24.77
CA LEU A 138 -1.01 10.70 -24.34
C LEU A 138 -2.01 11.07 -25.43
N ALA A 139 -3.24 10.60 -25.25
CA ALA A 139 -4.46 11.14 -25.87
C ALA A 139 -5.52 11.40 -24.78
N GLY A 140 -5.43 12.52 -24.05
CA GLY A 140 -6.53 12.99 -23.18
C GLY A 140 -6.12 13.34 -21.75
N GLY A 141 -6.86 14.27 -21.15
CA GLY A 141 -6.66 14.74 -19.78
C GLY A 141 -6.98 13.66 -18.76
N TYR A 142 -6.09 13.50 -17.78
CA TYR A 142 -6.23 12.52 -16.71
C TYR A 142 -7.31 12.95 -15.72
N ASP A 143 -8.19 12.04 -15.34
CA ASP A 143 -9.01 12.22 -14.15
C ASP A 143 -8.29 11.59 -12.95
N GLU A 144 -7.31 12.34 -12.43
CA GLU A 144 -6.52 11.96 -11.25
C GLU A 144 -7.41 11.70 -10.01
N SER A 145 -8.62 12.23 -10.00
CA SER A 145 -9.62 12.07 -8.94
C SER A 145 -10.09 10.62 -8.78
N LEU A 146 -10.05 9.81 -9.84
CA LEU A 146 -10.47 8.41 -9.78
C LEU A 146 -9.54 7.57 -8.91
N LEU A 147 -8.23 7.76 -9.07
CA LEU A 147 -7.22 7.03 -8.30
C LEU A 147 -7.27 7.46 -6.83
N ASN A 148 -7.36 8.78 -6.60
CA ASN A 148 -7.52 9.35 -5.27
C ASN A 148 -8.76 8.82 -4.56
N GLY A 149 -9.90 8.76 -5.24
CA GLY A 149 -11.12 8.19 -4.68
C GLY A 149 -10.97 6.73 -4.25
N ALA A 150 -10.27 5.90 -5.03
CA ALA A 150 -10.01 4.51 -4.68
C ALA A 150 -9.07 4.38 -3.46
N VAL A 151 -8.05 5.22 -3.38
CA VAL A 151 -7.11 5.27 -2.25
C VAL A 151 -7.80 5.76 -0.98
N GLU A 152 -8.57 6.83 -1.05
CA GLU A 152 -9.33 7.38 0.09
C GLU A 152 -10.41 6.41 0.58
N ALA A 153 -11.11 5.73 -0.32
CA ALA A 153 -12.09 4.70 0.03
C ALA A 153 -11.42 3.53 0.77
N ALA A 154 -10.29 3.03 0.26
CA ALA A 154 -9.52 1.98 0.93
C ALA A 154 -8.97 2.44 2.29
N ALA A 155 -8.52 3.69 2.37
CA ALA A 155 -7.96 4.27 3.59
C ALA A 155 -9.03 4.40 4.68
N SER A 156 -10.22 4.89 4.31
CA SER A 156 -11.38 5.00 5.20
C SER A 156 -11.84 3.63 5.72
N GLN A 157 -11.85 2.60 4.86
CA GLN A 157 -12.22 1.24 5.27
C GLN A 157 -11.27 0.62 6.29
N LEU A 158 -10.00 0.97 6.22
CA LEU A 158 -8.94 0.35 7.02
C LEU A 158 -8.45 1.26 8.16
N ASN A 159 -9.07 2.43 8.32
CA ASN A 159 -8.68 3.46 9.30
C ASN A 159 -7.20 3.87 9.17
N ILE A 160 -6.78 4.09 7.92
CA ILE A 160 -5.43 4.51 7.53
C ILE A 160 -5.46 5.99 7.18
N ILE A 161 -4.41 6.71 7.55
CA ILE A 161 -4.25 8.12 7.15
C ILE A 161 -3.38 8.17 5.90
N VAL A 162 -3.90 8.80 4.86
CA VAL A 162 -3.19 9.02 3.60
C VAL A 162 -3.01 10.51 3.36
N LYS A 163 -1.84 10.91 2.87
CA LYS A 163 -1.53 12.29 2.47
C LYS A 163 -0.91 12.28 1.09
N ILE A 164 -1.47 13.05 0.18
CA ILE A 164 -0.92 13.18 -1.18
C ILE A 164 0.41 13.93 -1.12
N LEU A 165 1.42 13.41 -1.82
CA LEU A 165 2.72 14.04 -2.02
C LEU A 165 2.79 14.61 -3.44
N GLN A 166 3.07 15.91 -3.53
CA GLN A 166 3.30 16.61 -4.79
C GLN A 166 4.64 17.33 -4.70
N ALA A 167 5.32 17.51 -5.84
CA ALA A 167 6.51 18.33 -5.92
C ALA A 167 6.16 19.76 -5.47
N VAL A 168 6.91 20.29 -4.50
CA VAL A 168 6.76 21.69 -4.09
C VAL A 168 7.38 22.53 -5.20
N THR A 169 6.56 23.30 -5.90
CA THR A 169 7.00 24.18 -6.99
C THR A 169 7.47 25.52 -6.44
#